data_AF-A0A7X3RAU4-F1
#
_entry.id   AF-A0A7X3RAU4-F1
#
_cell.length_a   1.000
_cell.length_b   1.000
_cell.length_c   1.000
_cell.angle_alpha   90.00
_cell.angle_beta   90.00
_cell.angle_gamma   90.00
#
_symmetry.space_group_name_H-M   'P 1'
#
loop_
_entity.id
_entity.type
_entity.pdbx_description
1 polymer ?
#
loop_
_entity_poly.entity_id
_entity_poly.type
_entity_poly.pdbx_seq_one_letter_code
_entity_poly.pdbx_strand_id
1 'polypeptide(L)'
;MSLTQDQFQHFVDEGYVIVQGALTSDDLDPVTEGIEAFVDERAQALHREGRISELHETEPFERRLAQITRENTAIYDDIDIMNMRHEALFRFLGNDPLLDLVESLVGPEITCSPIQ
;
A
#
# COMPACT_ATOMS: atom_id res chain seq x y z
N MET A 1 19.17 1.56 -1.96
CA MET A 1 19.82 0.31 -2.42
C MET A 1 19.56 0.16 -3.90
N SER A 2 20.55 -0.16 -4.73
CA SER A 2 20.35 -0.38 -6.16
C SER A 2 20.27 -1.87 -6.50
N LEU A 3 19.66 -2.19 -7.64
CA LEU A 3 19.61 -3.57 -8.14
C LEU A 3 21.02 -4.08 -8.48
N THR A 4 21.29 -5.35 -8.18
CA THR A 4 22.49 -6.02 -8.71
C THR A 4 22.36 -6.26 -10.21
N GLN A 5 23.48 -6.51 -10.88
CA GLN A 5 23.47 -6.84 -12.31
C GLN A 5 22.59 -8.07 -12.62
N ASP A 6 22.63 -9.09 -11.77
CA ASP A 6 21.83 -10.31 -11.95
C ASP A 6 20.34 -10.03 -11.75
N GLN A 7 19.98 -9.19 -10.77
CA GLN A 7 18.60 -8.74 -10.55
C GLN A 7 18.07 -7.93 -11.72
N PHE A 8 18.88 -7.01 -12.24
CA PHE A 8 18.52 -6.23 -13.42
C PHE A 8 18.36 -7.13 -14.65
N GLN A 9 19.27 -8.09 -14.88
CA GLN A 9 19.16 -9.01 -15.99
C GLN A 9 17.90 -9.89 -15.88
N HIS A 10 17.57 -10.36 -14.67
CA HIS A 10 16.33 -11.10 -14.44
C HIS A 10 15.07 -10.25 -14.76
N PHE A 11 15.08 -8.97 -14.40
CA PHE A 11 14.00 -8.05 -14.80
C PHE A 11 13.90 -7.92 -16.32
N VAL A 12 15.02 -7.80 -17.03
CA VAL A 12 15.03 -7.72 -18.50
C VAL A 12 14.47 -8.99 -19.14
N ASP A 13 14.83 -10.16 -18.61
CA ASP A 13 14.47 -11.45 -19.21
C ASP A 13 13.03 -11.87 -18.87
N GLU A 14 12.57 -11.62 -17.64
CA GLU A 14 11.29 -12.13 -17.11
C GLU A 14 10.22 -11.04 -16.97
N GLY A 15 10.59 -9.77 -17.07
CA GLY A 15 9.69 -8.63 -16.88
C GLY A 15 9.37 -8.32 -15.41
N TYR A 16 10.02 -8.99 -14.45
CA TYR A 16 9.87 -8.72 -13.01
C TYR A 16 11.15 -9.06 -12.24
N VAL A 17 11.29 -8.54 -11.01
CA VAL A 17 12.37 -8.91 -10.10
C VAL A 17 11.91 -8.92 -8.65
N ILE A 18 12.42 -9.88 -7.86
CA ILE A 18 12.16 -9.97 -6.42
C ILE A 18 13.41 -9.51 -5.67
N VAL A 19 13.27 -8.45 -4.88
CA VAL A 19 14.34 -7.91 -4.03
C VAL A 19 13.94 -8.09 -2.57
N GLN A 20 14.52 -9.11 -1.93
CA GLN A 20 14.25 -9.42 -0.52
C GLN A 20 14.88 -8.36 0.39
N GLY A 21 14.11 -7.85 1.35
CA GLY A 21 14.60 -6.82 2.29
C GLY A 21 14.83 -5.45 1.66
N ALA A 22 14.20 -5.18 0.51
CA ALA A 22 14.21 -3.86 -0.14
C ALA A 22 13.64 -2.75 0.74
N LEU A 23 12.61 -3.07 1.52
CA LEU A 23 11.91 -2.19 2.44
C LEU A 23 11.87 -2.85 3.81
N THR A 24 11.88 -2.03 4.85
CA THR A 24 11.81 -2.44 6.25
C THR A 24 10.43 -2.18 6.83
N SER A 25 10.17 -2.67 8.05
CA SER A 25 8.97 -2.29 8.80
C SER A 25 8.89 -0.78 8.98
N ASP A 26 10.00 -0.10 9.28
CA ASP A 26 10.02 1.36 9.46
C ASP A 26 9.57 2.13 8.20
N ASP A 27 9.78 1.56 7.00
CA ASP A 27 9.28 2.13 5.74
C ASP A 27 7.77 1.93 5.55
N LEU A 28 7.23 0.81 6.04
CA LEU A 28 5.87 0.32 5.75
C LEU A 28 4.87 0.59 6.87
N ASP A 29 5.31 0.67 8.12
CA ASP A 29 4.46 0.86 9.29
C ASP A 29 3.65 2.17 9.19
N PRO A 30 4.22 3.34 8.79
CA PRO A 30 3.42 4.55 8.63
C PRO A 30 2.33 4.41 7.54
N VAL A 31 2.60 3.64 6.49
CA VAL A 31 1.62 3.36 5.43
C VAL A 31 0.50 2.48 5.96
N THR A 32 0.86 1.43 6.70
CA THR A 32 -0.07 0.52 7.39
C THR A 32 -0.99 1.31 8.31
N GLU A 33 -0.44 2.13 9.20
CA GLU A 33 -1.20 2.98 10.13
C GLU A 33 -2.17 3.93 9.38
N GLY A 34 -1.71 4.53 8.28
CA GLY A 34 -2.56 5.40 7.46
C GLY A 34 -3.74 4.68 6.82
N ILE A 35 -3.52 3.46 6.32
CA ILE A 35 -4.59 2.61 5.76
C ILE A 35 -5.52 2.13 6.87
N GLU A 36 -4.99 1.75 8.04
CA GLU A 36 -5.80 1.34 9.19
C GLU A 36 -6.74 2.44 9.65
N ALA A 37 -6.25 3.68 9.77
CA ALA A 37 -7.07 4.82 10.13
C ALA A 37 -8.21 5.06 9.12
N PHE A 38 -7.92 4.92 7.82
CA PHE A 38 -8.91 5.07 6.77
C PHE A 38 -9.98 3.97 6.79
N VAL A 39 -9.55 2.71 6.96
CA VAL A 39 -10.45 1.57 7.12
C VAL A 39 -11.31 1.72 8.37
N ASP A 40 -10.72 2.22 9.46
CA ASP A 40 -11.42 2.42 10.73
C ASP A 40 -12.56 3.45 10.61
N GLU A 41 -12.28 4.63 10.03
CA GLU A 41 -13.30 5.68 9.83
C GLU A 41 -14.51 5.14 9.06
N ARG A 42 -14.25 4.33 8.02
CA ARG A 42 -15.29 3.74 7.18
C ARG A 42 -16.04 2.61 7.86
N ALA A 43 -15.33 1.73 8.58
CA ALA A 43 -15.95 0.68 9.37
C ALA A 43 -16.92 1.30 10.37
N GLN A 44 -16.51 2.37 11.07
CA GLN A 44 -17.37 3.10 11.99
C GLN A 44 -18.59 3.71 11.30
N ALA A 45 -18.44 4.26 10.09
CA ALA A 45 -19.57 4.80 9.31
C ALA A 45 -20.56 3.70 8.93
N LEU A 46 -20.09 2.58 8.37
CA LEU A 46 -20.93 1.44 8.01
C LEU A 46 -21.63 0.84 9.22
N HIS A 47 -20.94 0.73 10.37
CA HIS A 47 -21.52 0.20 11.59
C HIS A 47 -22.60 1.12 12.16
N ARG A 48 -22.38 2.45 12.17
CA ARG A 48 -23.40 3.44 12.57
C ARG A 48 -24.65 3.37 11.69
N GLU A 49 -24.48 3.04 10.41
CA GLU A 49 -25.58 2.82 9.46
C GLU A 49 -26.25 1.44 9.59
N GLY A 50 -25.74 0.55 10.46
CA GLY A 50 -26.23 -0.82 10.61
C GLY A 50 -25.92 -1.72 9.41
N ARG A 51 -24.92 -1.35 8.59
CA ARG A 51 -24.53 -2.05 7.36
C ARG A 51 -23.49 -3.14 7.56
N ILE A 52 -22.83 -3.13 8.72
CA ILE A 52 -21.98 -4.20 9.25
C ILE A 52 -22.34 -4.40 10.72
N SER A 53 -22.18 -5.63 11.21
CA SER A 53 -22.53 -6.01 12.57
C SER A 53 -21.37 -5.90 13.57
N GLU A 54 -20.12 -5.94 13.08
CA GLU A 54 -18.91 -5.86 13.89
C GLU A 54 -17.82 -5.00 13.22
N LEU A 55 -17.01 -4.31 14.02
CA LEU A 55 -15.91 -3.45 13.55
C LEU A 55 -14.58 -4.19 13.35
N HIS A 56 -14.48 -5.41 13.88
CA HIS A 56 -13.29 -6.26 13.87
C HIS A 56 -12.01 -5.57 14.37
N GLU A 57 -12.11 -4.74 15.41
CA GLU A 57 -11.00 -3.91 15.95
C GLU A 57 -9.81 -4.72 16.49
N THR A 58 -10.02 -6.00 16.82
CA THR A 58 -8.97 -6.90 17.33
C THR A 58 -8.30 -7.73 16.24
N GLU A 59 -8.81 -7.69 15.00
CA GLU A 59 -8.19 -8.37 13.88
C GLU A 59 -6.96 -7.59 13.40
N PRO A 60 -5.87 -8.27 13.02
CA PRO A 60 -4.68 -7.61 12.51
C PRO A 60 -4.94 -6.98 11.14
N PHE A 61 -4.10 -6.00 10.77
CA PHE A 61 -4.17 -5.25 9.52
C PHE A 61 -4.51 -6.11 8.30
N GLU A 62 -3.80 -7.22 8.11
CA GLU A 62 -3.89 -8.07 6.93
C GLU A 62 -5.23 -8.81 6.80
N ARG A 63 -6.01 -8.84 7.89
CA ARG A 63 -7.27 -9.59 7.97
C ARG A 63 -8.48 -8.71 8.17
N ARG A 64 -8.35 -7.58 8.88
CA ARG A 64 -9.49 -6.75 9.29
C ARG A 64 -10.35 -6.31 8.10
N LEU A 65 -9.72 -5.79 7.04
CA LEU A 65 -10.44 -5.37 5.82
C LEU A 65 -11.22 -6.54 5.17
N ALA A 66 -10.60 -7.72 5.11
CA ALA A 66 -11.23 -8.91 4.54
C ALA A 66 -12.41 -9.43 5.39
N GLN A 67 -12.36 -9.27 6.72
CA GLN A 67 -13.48 -9.60 7.60
C GLN A 67 -14.67 -8.68 7.34
N ILE A 68 -14.46 -7.35 7.37
CA ILE A 68 -15.52 -6.36 7.13
C ILE A 68 -16.15 -6.56 5.74
N THR A 69 -15.32 -6.85 4.73
CA THR A 69 -15.76 -7.12 3.36
C THR A 69 -16.77 -8.25 3.26
N ARG A 70 -16.65 -9.30 4.10
CA ARG A 70 -17.58 -10.45 4.07
C ARG A 70 -19.02 -10.02 4.36
N GLU A 71 -19.21 -8.94 5.10
CA GLU A 71 -20.52 -8.36 5.38
C GLU A 71 -20.87 -7.25 4.39
N ASN A 72 -19.93 -6.35 4.08
CA ASN A 72 -20.18 -5.23 3.19
C ASN A 72 -18.97 -4.85 2.35
N THR A 73 -19.07 -5.02 1.03
CA THR A 73 -18.00 -4.69 0.09
C THR A 73 -17.77 -3.19 -0.09
N ALA A 74 -18.71 -2.33 0.34
CA ALA A 74 -18.54 -0.88 0.23
C ALA A 74 -17.38 -0.33 1.07
N ILE A 75 -16.83 -1.14 1.98
CA ILE A 75 -15.57 -0.81 2.65
C ILE A 75 -14.43 -0.56 1.65
N TYR A 76 -14.47 -1.18 0.46
CA TYR A 76 -13.49 -1.00 -0.62
C TYR A 76 -13.68 0.25 -1.48
N ASP A 77 -14.86 0.87 -1.46
CA ASP A 77 -15.17 1.98 -2.35
C ASP A 77 -14.10 3.05 -2.20
N ASP A 78 -13.46 3.55 -3.26
CA ASP A 78 -12.41 4.57 -3.14
C ASP A 78 -11.15 4.20 -2.29
N ILE A 79 -10.87 2.91 -2.03
CA ILE A 79 -9.52 2.49 -1.59
C ILE A 79 -8.58 2.54 -2.79
N ASP A 80 -8.13 3.73 -3.14
CA ASP A 80 -7.13 3.97 -4.18
C ASP A 80 -6.37 5.27 -3.90
N ILE A 81 -5.26 5.48 -4.60
CA ILE A 81 -4.41 6.68 -4.43
C ILE A 81 -5.10 8.00 -4.83
N MET A 82 -6.17 7.94 -5.64
CA MET A 82 -6.93 9.12 -6.04
C MET A 82 -7.83 9.62 -4.91
N ASN A 83 -8.28 8.75 -4.02
CA ASN A 83 -9.22 9.09 -2.95
C ASN A 83 -8.62 8.96 -1.55
N MET A 84 -7.77 7.96 -1.32
CA MET A 84 -7.02 7.75 -0.08
C MET A 84 -5.67 8.48 -0.16
N ARG A 85 -5.71 9.81 0.02
CA ARG A 85 -4.54 10.71 -0.08
C ARG A 85 -3.87 10.95 1.27
N HIS A 86 -3.52 9.87 1.97
CA HIS A 86 -2.86 9.97 3.27
C HIS A 86 -1.42 10.48 3.12
N GLU A 87 -0.96 11.31 4.06
CA GLU A 87 0.40 11.87 4.03
C GLU A 87 1.47 10.76 4.03
N ALA A 88 1.25 9.70 4.82
CA ALA A 88 2.17 8.58 4.89
C ALA A 88 2.36 7.86 3.54
N LEU A 89 1.29 7.69 2.75
CA LEU A 89 1.37 7.15 1.39
C LEU A 89 2.20 8.06 0.50
N PHE A 90 1.96 9.37 0.55
CA PHE A 90 2.72 10.32 -0.24
C PHE A 90 4.22 10.29 0.10
N ARG A 91 4.56 10.27 1.39
CA ARG A 91 5.96 10.18 1.84
C ARG A 91 6.60 8.86 1.41
N PHE A 92 5.87 7.76 1.50
CA PHE A 92 6.35 6.45 1.05
C PHE A 92 6.66 6.43 -0.46
N LEU A 93 5.83 7.04 -1.30
CA LEU A 93 6.11 7.12 -2.74
C LEU A 93 7.38 7.91 -3.08
N GLY A 94 7.87 8.71 -2.14
CA GLY A 94 9.11 9.46 -2.25
C GLY A 94 10.23 8.93 -1.35
N ASN A 95 10.14 7.73 -0.78
CA ASN A 95 11.19 7.23 0.12
C ASN A 95 12.43 6.77 -0.65
N ASP A 96 13.62 7.16 -0.17
CA ASP A 96 14.89 6.86 -0.83
C ASP A 96 15.10 5.37 -1.10
N PRO A 97 14.78 4.42 -0.19
CA PRO A 97 14.95 3.00 -0.46
C PRO A 97 14.17 2.49 -1.68
N LEU A 98 12.93 2.96 -1.89
CA LEU A 98 12.13 2.61 -3.06
C LEU A 98 12.67 3.31 -4.31
N LEU A 99 12.96 4.60 -4.21
CA LEU A 99 13.41 5.40 -5.36
C LEU A 99 14.76 4.89 -5.90
N ASP A 100 15.70 4.52 -5.04
CA ASP A 100 16.99 3.94 -5.46
C ASP A 100 16.82 2.65 -6.28
N LEU A 101 15.83 1.81 -5.90
CA LEU A 101 15.53 0.57 -6.60
C LEU A 101 14.86 0.85 -7.95
N VAL A 102 13.91 1.78 -7.99
CA VAL A 102 13.19 2.18 -9.20
C VAL A 102 14.12 2.89 -10.18
N GLU A 103 15.02 3.75 -9.70
CA GLU A 103 16.02 4.45 -10.51
C GLU A 103 16.88 3.46 -11.30
N SER A 104 17.23 2.32 -10.70
CA SER A 104 18.00 1.26 -11.36
C SER A 104 17.29 0.70 -12.60
N LEU A 105 15.97 0.85 -12.71
CA LEU A 105 15.14 0.35 -13.80
C LEU A 105 14.80 1.44 -14.83
N VAL A 106 14.44 2.64 -14.38
CA VAL A 106 13.86 3.68 -15.24
C VAL A 106 14.77 4.91 -15.42
N GLY A 107 15.89 4.96 -14.71
CA GLY A 107 16.78 6.11 -14.67
C GLY A 107 16.38 7.16 -13.62
N PRO A 108 17.15 8.25 -13.51
CA PRO A 108 17.05 9.21 -12.41
C PRO A 108 15.81 10.13 -12.48
N GLU A 109 15.18 10.26 -13.66
CA GLU A 109 13.99 11.09 -13.83
C GLU A 109 12.72 10.27 -13.58
N ILE A 110 12.41 10.07 -12.30
CA ILE A 110 11.26 9.26 -11.87
C ILE A 110 9.99 10.13 -11.79
N THR A 111 8.92 9.66 -12.44
CA THR A 111 7.58 10.26 -12.30
C THR A 111 6.60 9.20 -11.78
N CYS A 112 5.93 9.49 -10.66
CA CYS A 112 4.80 8.70 -10.19
C CYS A 112 3.50 9.27 -10.78
N SER A 113 2.89 8.53 -11.70
CA SER A 113 1.64 8.92 -12.35
C SER A 113 0.51 7.99 -11.90
N PRO A 114 -0.35 8.41 -10.96
CA PRO A 114 -1.49 7.62 -10.52
C PRO A 114 -2.61 7.73 -11.57
N ILE A 115 -2.47 7.02 -12.68
CA ILE A 115 -3.48 6.93 -13.73
C ILE A 115 -3.96 5.48 -13.77
N GLN A 116 -5.27 5.27 -13.66
CA GLN A 116 -5.92 3.98 -13.91
C GLN A 116 -6.16 3.78 -15.40
#